data_AF-A0A026WVJ8-F1
#
_entry.id   AF-A0A026WVJ8-F1
#
_cell.length_a   1.000
_cell.length_b   1.000
_cell.length_c   1.000
_cell.angle_alpha   90.00
_cell.angle_beta   90.00
_cell.angle_gamma   90.00
#
_symmetry.space_group_name_H-M   'P 1'
#
loop_
_entity.id
_entity.type
_entity.pdbx_description
1 polymer ?
#
loop_
_entity_poly.entity_id
_entity_poly.type
_entity_poly.pdbx_seq_one_letter_code
_entity_poly.pdbx_strand_id
1 'polypeptide(L)'
;MSNQQFKNSSAFHPADPPHGMQNYDVEALTRDQKQALNEMKMITRRENEIYFNSHPEIKSLITILLRHVLSKQPLIDIPEVVGAFFNRPRREIVIDLLHHLSSADGVDSARSNIIDDLRREVFPEFDVHKIRSSDDSSSQSDYELCECNYKGSNIQYIH
;
A
#
# COMPACT_ATOMS: atom_id res chain seq x y z
N MET A 1 38.91 33.35 19.67
CA MET A 1 37.74 32.45 19.72
C MET A 1 37.78 31.60 18.46
N SER A 2 37.98 30.29 18.60
CA SER A 2 38.22 29.38 17.48
C SER A 2 36.90 29.04 16.80
N ASN A 3 36.71 29.53 15.57
CA ASN A 3 35.59 29.16 14.70
C ASN A 3 35.83 27.74 14.17
N GLN A 4 35.43 26.73 14.93
CA GLN A 4 35.29 25.38 14.38
C GLN A 4 34.02 25.33 13.53
N GLN A 5 34.22 25.58 12.25
CA GLN A 5 33.24 25.38 11.20
C GLN A 5 32.93 23.88 11.15
N PHE A 6 31.75 23.48 11.65
CA PHE A 6 31.24 22.14 11.48
C PHE A 6 31.03 21.90 9.98
N LYS A 7 32.04 21.28 9.35
CA LYS A 7 31.91 20.72 8.00
C LYS A 7 31.01 19.49 8.11
N ASN A 8 29.71 19.71 8.08
CA ASN A 8 28.73 18.64 7.89
C ASN A 8 28.76 18.26 6.40
N SER A 9 29.80 17.53 5.98
CA SER A 9 29.96 17.05 4.61
C SER A 9 30.22 15.55 4.56
N SER A 10 29.51 14.77 5.37
CA SER A 10 29.31 13.35 5.09
C SER A 10 27.82 13.13 4.90
N ALA A 11 27.34 13.37 3.69
CA ALA A 11 26.09 12.76 3.26
C ALA A 11 26.26 11.25 3.45
N PHE A 12 25.35 10.63 4.19
CA PHE A 12 25.35 9.20 4.52
C PHE A 12 25.85 8.36 3.35
N HIS A 13 27.11 7.91 3.41
CA HIS A 13 27.59 6.95 2.43
C HIS A 13 27.10 5.57 2.89
N PRO A 14 26.53 4.72 2.02
CA PRO A 14 26.04 3.40 2.43
C PRO A 14 27.12 2.49 3.05
N ALA A 15 28.39 2.81 2.81
CA ALA A 15 29.54 2.14 3.40
C ALA A 15 30.08 2.79 4.69
N ASP A 16 29.51 3.93 5.12
CA ASP A 16 29.81 4.50 6.44
C ASP A 16 28.94 3.80 7.48
N PRO A 17 29.52 3.23 8.56
CA PRO A 17 28.74 2.68 9.63
C PRO A 17 27.97 3.80 10.36
N PRO A 18 26.78 3.52 10.90
CA PRO A 18 26.09 4.47 11.75
C PRO A 18 26.97 4.92 12.92
N HIS A 19 26.83 6.17 13.36
CA HIS A 19 27.63 6.72 14.45
C HIS A 19 27.47 5.86 15.73
N GLY A 20 28.58 5.42 16.31
CA GLY A 20 28.60 4.52 17.47
C GLY A 20 28.55 3.02 17.15
N MET A 21 28.53 2.63 15.87
CA MET A 21 28.65 1.23 15.44
C MET A 21 30.07 0.91 14.95
N GLN A 22 30.44 -0.37 15.01
CA GLN A 22 31.67 -0.86 14.39
C GLN A 22 31.58 -0.75 12.86
N ASN A 23 32.75 -0.62 12.21
CA ASN A 23 32.87 -0.64 10.76
C ASN A 23 32.30 -1.95 10.18
N TYR A 24 31.77 -1.89 8.95
CA TYR A 24 31.30 -3.09 8.26
C TYR A 24 32.45 -4.09 8.08
N ASP A 25 32.32 -5.27 8.68
CA ASP A 25 33.24 -6.37 8.46
C ASP A 25 32.83 -7.13 7.20
N VAL A 26 33.50 -6.80 6.09
CA VAL A 26 33.26 -7.42 4.77
C VAL A 26 33.64 -8.90 4.76
N GLU A 27 34.42 -9.37 5.74
CA GLU A 27 34.85 -10.75 5.91
C GLU A 27 34.01 -11.53 6.94
N ALA A 28 33.02 -10.89 7.58
CA ALA A 28 32.15 -11.52 8.59
C ALA A 28 31.45 -12.80 8.11
N LEU A 29 31.29 -12.96 6.79
CA LEU A 29 30.73 -14.16 6.18
C LEU A 29 31.80 -14.94 5.42
N THR A 30 31.80 -16.26 5.61
CA THR A 30 32.61 -17.18 4.82
C THR A 30 32.20 -17.13 3.35
N ARG A 31 33.08 -17.61 2.46
CA ARG A 31 32.80 -17.65 1.02
C ARG A 31 31.51 -18.41 0.70
N ASP A 32 31.30 -19.55 1.35
CA ASP A 32 30.12 -20.40 1.12
C ASP A 32 28.85 -19.72 1.65
N GLN A 33 28.92 -19.05 2.80
CA GLN A 33 27.80 -18.25 3.31
C GLN A 33 27.44 -17.09 2.38
N LYS A 34 28.44 -16.39 1.83
CA LYS A 34 28.22 -15.32 0.84
C LYS A 34 27.55 -15.86 -0.41
N GLN A 35 27.99 -17.03 -0.90
CA GLN A 35 27.38 -17.66 -2.07
C GLN A 35 25.93 -18.06 -1.80
N ALA A 36 25.66 -18.77 -0.70
CA ALA A 36 24.31 -19.17 -0.32
C ALA A 36 23.38 -17.96 -0.13
N LEU A 37 23.89 -16.89 0.50
CA LEU A 37 23.15 -15.64 0.68
C LEU A 37 22.82 -14.99 -0.67
N ASN A 38 23.76 -14.97 -1.61
CA ASN A 38 23.54 -14.41 -2.94
C ASN A 38 22.51 -15.23 -3.73
N GLU A 39 22.59 -16.57 -3.68
CA GLU A 39 21.61 -17.46 -4.31
C GLU A 39 20.20 -17.22 -3.76
N MET A 40 20.05 -17.20 -2.43
CA MET A 40 18.78 -16.90 -1.77
C MET A 40 18.24 -15.51 -2.17
N LYS A 41 19.10 -14.48 -2.20
CA LYS A 41 18.71 -13.13 -2.65
C LYS A 41 18.23 -13.13 -4.09
N MET A 42 18.89 -13.87 -4.98
CA MET A 42 18.47 -13.96 -6.39
C MET A 42 17.11 -14.64 -6.52
N ILE A 43 16.88 -15.74 -5.80
CA ILE A 43 15.59 -16.45 -5.79
C ILE A 43 14.49 -15.51 -5.32
N THR A 44 14.69 -14.86 -4.17
CA THR A 44 13.71 -13.93 -3.58
C THR A 44 13.39 -12.77 -4.53
N ARG A 45 14.40 -12.20 -5.20
CA ARG A 45 14.19 -11.13 -6.19
C ARG A 45 13.31 -11.59 -7.34
N ARG A 46 13.58 -12.78 -7.89
CA ARG A 46 12.79 -13.36 -8.97
C ARG A 46 11.34 -13.61 -8.53
N GLU A 47 11.14 -14.17 -7.35
CA GLU A 47 9.80 -14.44 -6.81
C GLU A 47 9.01 -13.13 -6.62
N ASN A 48 9.65 -12.09 -6.09
CA ASN A 48 9.04 -10.77 -5.94
C ASN A 48 8.67 -10.15 -7.29
N GLU A 49 9.54 -10.26 -8.31
CA GLU A 49 9.24 -9.78 -9.66
C GLU A 49 8.05 -10.52 -10.28
N ILE A 50 7.98 -11.84 -10.10
CA ILE A 50 6.83 -12.64 -10.54
C ILE A 50 5.57 -12.16 -9.83
N TYR A 51 5.62 -11.96 -8.51
CA TYR A 51 4.49 -11.47 -7.73
C TYR A 51 4.04 -10.09 -8.24
N PHE A 52 4.94 -9.10 -8.33
CA PHE A 52 4.63 -7.75 -8.81
C PHE A 52 4.02 -7.71 -10.21
N ASN A 53 4.41 -8.63 -11.10
CA ASN A 53 3.89 -8.68 -12.47
C ASN A 53 2.57 -9.45 -12.58
N SER A 54 2.37 -10.51 -11.80
CA SER A 54 1.20 -11.39 -11.91
C SER A 54 -0.01 -10.93 -11.09
N HIS A 55 0.21 -10.11 -10.07
CA HIS A 55 -0.81 -9.78 -9.08
C HIS A 55 -1.48 -8.42 -9.37
N PRO A 56 -2.82 -8.41 -9.60
CA PRO A 56 -3.55 -7.23 -10.07
C PRO A 56 -3.67 -6.12 -9.02
N GLU A 57 -3.52 -6.43 -7.74
CA GLU A 57 -3.57 -5.48 -6.62
C GLU A 57 -2.41 -4.48 -6.67
N ILE A 58 -1.21 -4.91 -7.06
CA ILE A 58 -0.03 -4.04 -7.13
C ILE A 58 -0.22 -3.00 -8.24
N LYS A 59 -0.62 -3.47 -9.44
CA LYS A 59 -0.94 -2.58 -10.56
C LYS A 59 -2.08 -1.61 -10.20
N SER A 60 -3.08 -2.09 -9.49
CA SER A 60 -4.22 -1.26 -9.08
C SER A 60 -3.82 -0.20 -8.05
N LEU A 61 -3.00 -0.56 -7.06
CA LEU A 61 -2.45 0.38 -6.06
C LEU A 61 -1.63 1.49 -6.74
N ILE A 62 -0.75 1.13 -7.67
CA ILE A 62 0.01 2.11 -8.46
C ILE A 62 -0.95 3.00 -9.26
N THR A 63 -1.99 2.44 -9.85
CA THR A 63 -2.96 3.20 -10.65
C THR A 63 -3.72 4.22 -9.81
N ILE A 64 -4.22 3.84 -8.63
CA ILE A 64 -4.93 4.78 -7.74
C ILE A 64 -3.99 5.85 -7.16
N LEU A 65 -2.72 5.50 -6.89
CA LEU A 65 -1.70 6.46 -6.47
C LEU A 65 -1.43 7.48 -7.58
N LEU A 66 -1.18 7.01 -8.80
CA LEU A 66 -0.95 7.89 -9.95
C LEU A 66 -2.17 8.78 -10.20
N ARG A 67 -3.39 8.24 -10.10
CA ARG A 67 -4.62 9.03 -10.18
C ARG A 67 -4.64 10.16 -9.16
N HIS A 68 -4.26 9.87 -7.91
CA HIS A 68 -4.17 10.88 -6.85
C HIS A 68 -3.13 11.96 -7.16
N VAL A 69 -1.90 11.56 -7.51
CA VAL A 69 -0.80 12.49 -7.81
C VAL A 69 -1.14 13.38 -9.02
N LEU A 70 -1.66 12.78 -10.10
CA LEU A 70 -2.05 13.51 -11.31
C LEU A 70 -3.26 14.42 -11.10
N SER A 71 -4.15 14.09 -10.16
CA SER A 71 -5.26 14.98 -9.78
C SER A 71 -4.79 16.20 -9.00
N LYS A 72 -3.72 16.06 -8.21
CA LYS A 72 -3.13 17.15 -7.43
C LYS A 72 -2.18 18.05 -8.23
N GLN A 73 -1.61 17.53 -9.32
CA GLN A 73 -0.65 18.23 -10.20
C GLN A 73 0.42 19.01 -9.41
N PRO A 74 1.18 18.35 -8.52
CA PRO A 74 2.21 19.05 -7.76
C PRO A 74 3.30 19.58 -8.68
N LEU A 75 3.66 20.85 -8.49
CA LEU A 75 4.69 21.51 -9.30
C LEU A 75 6.12 21.20 -8.84
N ILE A 76 6.32 20.88 -7.56
CA ILE A 76 7.66 20.81 -6.94
C ILE A 76 7.81 19.59 -6.03
N ASP A 77 6.81 19.26 -5.21
CA ASP A 77 6.95 18.23 -4.17
C ASP A 77 6.05 17.01 -4.41
N ILE A 78 6.52 16.10 -5.27
CA ILE A 78 5.86 14.80 -5.51
C ILE A 78 5.93 13.90 -4.27
N PRO A 79 7.08 13.76 -3.57
CA PRO A 79 7.16 12.95 -2.36
C PRO A 79 6.15 13.33 -1.28
N GLU A 80 5.91 14.61 -1.05
CA GLU A 80 4.91 15.06 -0.07
C GLU A 80 3.49 14.64 -0.45
N VAL A 81 3.12 14.74 -1.73
CA VAL A 81 1.79 14.28 -2.21
C VAL A 81 1.65 12.77 -2.08
N VAL A 82 2.69 12.01 -2.39
CA VAL A 82 2.71 10.55 -2.20
C VAL A 82 2.63 10.20 -0.72
N GLY A 83 3.36 10.91 0.14
CA GLY A 83 3.30 10.74 1.59
C GLY A 83 1.90 11.01 2.13
N ALA A 84 1.28 12.11 1.71
CA ALA A 84 -0.10 12.45 2.07
C ALA A 84 -1.10 11.36 1.62
N PHE A 85 -0.90 10.73 0.47
CA PHE A 85 -1.73 9.60 0.01
C PHE A 85 -1.67 8.41 0.98
N PHE A 86 -0.48 8.02 1.44
CA PHE A 86 -0.26 6.90 2.35
C PHE A 86 -0.52 7.22 3.82
N ASN A 87 -0.54 8.50 4.19
CA ASN A 87 -0.94 8.95 5.53
C ASN A 87 -2.46 8.85 5.77
N ARG A 88 -3.26 8.58 4.73
CA ARG A 88 -4.69 8.31 4.88
C ARG A 88 -4.93 7.00 5.65
N PRO A 89 -6.07 6.86 6.35
CA PRO A 89 -6.43 5.59 6.96
C PRO A 89 -6.36 4.45 5.95
N ARG A 90 -5.70 3.35 6.31
CA ARG A 90 -5.51 2.18 5.43
C ARG A 90 -6.83 1.69 4.81
N ARG A 91 -7.92 1.71 5.59
CA ARG A 91 -9.28 1.43 5.14
C ARG A 91 -9.69 2.21 3.88
N GLU A 92 -9.40 3.51 3.81
CA GLU A 92 -9.78 4.34 2.66
C GLU A 92 -9.02 3.93 1.41
N ILE A 93 -7.72 3.62 1.56
CA ILE A 93 -6.88 3.13 0.46
C ILE A 93 -7.41 1.78 -0.05
N VAL A 94 -7.83 0.89 0.86
CA VAL A 94 -8.41 -0.41 0.49
C VAL A 94 -9.75 -0.24 -0.22
N ILE A 95 -10.60 0.71 0.19
CA ILE A 95 -11.86 1.01 -0.50
C ILE A 95 -11.59 1.51 -1.93
N ASP A 96 -10.66 2.45 -2.10
CA ASP A 96 -10.24 2.96 -3.42
C ASP A 96 -9.74 1.80 -4.32
N LEU A 97 -8.97 0.89 -3.72
CA LEU A 97 -8.41 -0.29 -4.39
C LEU A 97 -9.51 -1.28 -4.82
N LEU A 98 -10.45 -1.59 -3.91
CA LEU A 98 -11.60 -2.46 -4.17
C LEU A 98 -12.47 -1.91 -5.30
N HIS A 99 -12.75 -0.61 -5.29
CA HIS A 99 -13.49 0.06 -6.35
C HIS A 99 -12.78 -0.11 -7.70
N HIS A 100 -11.47 0.17 -7.74
CA HIS A 100 -10.69 0.03 -8.98
C HIS A 100 -10.65 -1.42 -9.49
N LEU A 101 -10.46 -2.39 -8.60
CA LEU A 101 -10.44 -3.82 -8.95
C LEU A 101 -11.79 -4.32 -9.46
N SER A 102 -12.89 -3.78 -8.93
CA SER A 102 -14.26 -4.16 -9.31
C SER A 102 -14.71 -3.53 -10.63
N SER A 103 -14.16 -2.36 -11.01
CA SER A 103 -14.48 -1.69 -12.28
C SER A 103 -13.73 -2.24 -13.49
N ALA A 104 -12.72 -3.09 -13.30
CA ALA A 104 -11.96 -3.66 -14.40
C ALA A 104 -12.73 -4.85 -15.01
N ASP A 105 -13.26 -4.67 -16.22
CA ASP A 105 -13.97 -5.74 -16.94
C ASP A 105 -13.04 -6.92 -17.22
N GLY A 106 -13.31 -8.07 -16.57
CA GLY A 106 -12.52 -9.30 -16.65
C GLY A 106 -12.29 -9.92 -15.27
N VAL A 107 -13.28 -10.67 -14.77
CA VAL A 107 -13.18 -11.35 -13.48
C VAL A 107 -12.38 -12.63 -13.64
N ASP A 108 -11.06 -12.54 -13.46
CA ASP A 108 -10.21 -13.70 -13.26
C ASP A 108 -10.43 -14.25 -11.84
N SER A 109 -10.45 -15.58 -11.65
CA SER A 109 -10.64 -16.21 -10.33
C SER A 109 -9.64 -15.71 -9.28
N ALA A 110 -8.43 -15.34 -9.69
CA ALA A 110 -7.42 -14.76 -8.80
C ALA A 110 -7.84 -13.40 -8.25
N ARG A 111 -8.50 -12.55 -9.06
CA ARG A 111 -9.02 -11.25 -8.62
C ARG A 111 -10.11 -11.40 -7.56
N SER A 112 -10.95 -12.43 -7.69
CA SER A 112 -12.04 -12.68 -6.73
C SER A 112 -11.49 -12.93 -5.32
N ASN A 113 -10.49 -13.81 -5.18
CA ASN A 113 -9.89 -14.11 -3.88
C ASN A 113 -9.30 -12.86 -3.22
N ILE A 114 -8.60 -12.04 -4.01
CA ILE A 114 -8.00 -10.79 -3.54
C ILE A 114 -9.09 -9.80 -3.09
N ILE A 115 -10.15 -9.65 -3.88
CA ILE A 115 -11.28 -8.76 -3.53
C ILE A 115 -11.92 -9.22 -2.21
N ASP A 116 -12.09 -10.52 -2.01
CA ASP A 116 -12.67 -11.07 -0.78
C ASP A 116 -11.74 -10.87 0.42
N ASP A 117 -10.43 -11.06 0.26
CA ASP A 117 -9.43 -10.76 1.28
C ASP A 117 -9.46 -9.28 1.68
N LEU A 118 -9.51 -8.37 0.71
CA LEU A 118 -9.60 -6.92 0.95
C LEU A 118 -10.93 -6.52 1.59
N ARG A 119 -12.05 -7.17 1.24
CA ARG A 119 -13.35 -6.94 1.87
C ARG A 119 -13.33 -7.29 3.36
N ARG A 120 -12.68 -8.40 3.73
CA ARG A 120 -12.51 -8.79 5.14
C ARG A 120 -11.70 -7.76 5.93
N GLU A 121 -10.75 -7.08 5.29
CA GLU A 121 -9.96 -6.03 5.94
C GLU A 121 -10.79 -4.76 6.22
N VAL A 122 -11.72 -4.40 5.32
CA VAL A 122 -12.59 -3.23 5.47
C VAL A 122 -13.76 -3.49 6.42
N PHE A 123 -14.27 -4.72 6.44
CA PHE A 123 -15.41 -5.14 7.24
C PHE A 123 -15.02 -6.35 8.12
N PRO A 124 -14.38 -6.13 9.28
CA PRO A 124 -13.96 -7.22 10.17
C PRO A 124 -15.11 -7.99 10.83
N GLU A 125 -16.37 -7.55 10.67
CA GLU A 125 -17.54 -8.12 11.33
C GLU A 125 -18.56 -8.67 10.31
N PHE A 126 -18.23 -9.78 9.64
CA PHE A 126 -19.24 -10.78 9.27
C PHE A 126 -18.57 -12.15 9.30
N ASP A 127 -18.49 -12.69 10.52
CA ASP A 127 -18.18 -14.09 10.75
C ASP A 127 -19.37 -14.94 10.26
N VAL A 128 -19.31 -15.39 9.01
CA VAL A 128 -20.35 -16.20 8.33
C VAL A 128 -20.52 -17.59 9.00
N HIS A 129 -19.72 -17.93 10.01
CA HIS A 129 -19.87 -19.20 10.74
C HIS A 129 -20.87 -19.16 11.91
N LYS A 130 -21.56 -18.05 12.19
CA LYS A 130 -22.57 -17.96 13.25
C LYS A 130 -24.04 -17.90 12.79
N ILE A 131 -24.36 -18.40 11.59
CA ILE A 131 -25.77 -18.61 11.17
C ILE A 131 -25.88 -19.92 10.36
N ARG A 132 -25.55 -21.06 11.00
CA ARG A 132 -25.93 -22.40 10.50
C ARG A 132 -26.44 -23.26 11.66
N SER A 133 -27.45 -22.78 12.35
CA SER A 133 -28.38 -23.58 13.15
C SER A 133 -29.55 -22.70 13.56
N SER A 134 -30.49 -22.53 12.63
CA SER A 134 -31.93 -22.27 12.85
C SER A 134 -32.51 -21.95 11.47
N ASP A 135 -32.79 -23.00 10.70
CA ASP A 135 -33.64 -22.88 9.52
C ASP A 135 -35.06 -22.57 10.02
N ASP A 136 -35.46 -21.31 9.92
CA ASP A 136 -36.87 -20.99 9.71
C ASP A 136 -37.03 -19.79 8.78
N SER A 137 -38.16 -19.78 8.10
CA SER A 137 -38.34 -19.32 6.74
C SER A 137 -38.40 -17.80 6.53
N SER A 138 -38.06 -17.41 5.30
CA SER A 138 -38.58 -16.27 4.52
C SER A 138 -38.00 -14.86 4.72
N SER A 139 -37.85 -14.20 3.56
CA SER A 139 -38.11 -12.77 3.29
C SER A 139 -36.90 -11.84 3.13
N GLN A 140 -36.84 -11.25 1.93
CA GLN A 140 -36.31 -9.93 1.55
C GLN A 140 -35.01 -9.43 2.21
N SER A 141 -33.94 -9.37 1.42
CA SER A 141 -32.79 -8.52 1.74
C SER A 141 -32.91 -7.20 0.98
N ASP A 142 -33.34 -6.17 1.70
CA ASP A 142 -33.26 -4.77 1.28
C ASP A 142 -31.78 -4.37 1.23
N TYR A 143 -31.32 -3.93 0.06
CA TYR A 143 -30.00 -3.35 -0.12
C TYR A 143 -30.04 -1.89 0.33
N GLU A 144 -29.73 -1.61 1.60
CA GLU A 144 -29.45 -0.23 2.02
C GLU A 144 -28.03 0.15 1.59
N LEU A 145 -27.96 0.86 0.47
CA LEU A 145 -26.80 1.57 -0.03
C LEU A 145 -26.47 2.71 0.96
N CYS A 146 -25.37 2.59 1.71
CA CYS A 146 -24.90 3.71 2.55
C CYS A 146 -24.46 4.90 1.67
N GLU A 147 -25.30 5.93 1.59
CA GLU A 147 -24.94 7.24 1.05
C GLU A 147 -23.93 7.94 1.98
N CYS A 148 -22.70 8.13 1.50
CA CYS A 148 -21.71 8.99 2.16
C CYS A 148 -22.10 10.46 1.93
N ASN A 149 -22.59 11.14 2.98
CA ASN A 149 -22.88 12.57 2.97
C ASN A 149 -21.66 13.42 2.54
N TYR A 150 -21.65 13.88 1.31
CA TYR A 150 -20.75 14.93 0.82
C TYR A 150 -21.30 16.28 1.31
N LYS A 151 -20.76 16.81 2.41
CA LYS A 151 -21.07 18.19 2.83
C LYS A 151 -20.43 19.17 1.86
N GLY A 152 -21.18 19.54 0.82
CA GLY A 152 -20.87 20.66 -0.06
C GLY A 152 -21.00 21.99 0.68
N SER A 153 -19.92 22.76 0.71
CA SER A 153 -19.92 24.15 1.18
C SER A 153 -20.79 25.00 0.24
N ASN A 154 -21.84 25.59 0.82
CA ASN A 154 -22.74 26.53 0.18
C ASN A 154 -21.98 27.82 -0.19
N ILE A 155 -21.88 28.15 -1.49
CA ILE A 155 -21.52 29.49 -1.95
C ILE A 155 -22.79 30.09 -2.56
N GLN A 156 -23.39 31.01 -1.82
CA GLN A 156 -24.56 31.80 -2.20
C GLN A 156 -24.13 32.87 -3.21
N TYR A 157 -24.65 32.81 -4.43
CA TYR A 157 -24.65 33.95 -5.36
C TYR A 157 -25.89 34.80 -5.06
N ILE A 158 -25.67 36.07 -4.70
CA ILE A 158 -26.70 37.09 -4.59
C ILE A 158 -26.88 37.75 -5.97
N HIS A 159 -28.14 37.93 -6.35
CA HIS A 159 -28.62 38.47 -7.62
C HIS A 159 -28.60 40.01 -7.66
#